data_AF-A0A7H4M4A5-F1
#
_entry.id   AF-A0A7H4M4A5-F1
#
_cell.length_a   1.000
_cell.length_b   1.000
_cell.length_c   1.000
_cell.angle_alpha   90.00
_cell.angle_beta   90.00
_cell.angle_gamma   90.00
#
_symmetry.space_group_name_H-M   'P 1'
#
loop_
_entity.id
_entity.type
_entity.pdbx_description
1 polymer ?
#
loop_
_entity_poly.entity_id
_entity_poly.type
_entity_poly.pdbx_seq_one_letter_code
_entity_poly.pdbx_strand_id
1 'polypeptide(L)'
;MSRTRKTVAIILGTIVVLIVLFFIVLATFDWNRLKPTINQKVSAELNRPFAIRGDLGVVWERQPGESGWRSWIPWPHVHAEDIVLGNPPDIPQVTMVHLPRVEATLAPLALLSKTVYLPWIKLEQPDARLIRLSEKTNNWTFDLASAGSSEKDAAPSSWSFRLDNILFDRGKIAVDDKVSRADVTIVVDPLGKPLAFSEVTGEKGKGQPQKVGDYVFGLQAKGSYNGQPLSGSGKIGGMLALRSEGTPFPCRGIFVPAIPGSRLPARSAIRLTSAASICG
;
A
#
# COMPACT_ATOMS: atom_id res chain seq x y z
N MET A 1 16.94 12.46 52.80
CA MET A 1 16.79 11.93 51.42
C MET A 1 17.75 10.76 51.23
N SER A 2 17.24 9.53 51.14
CA SER A 2 18.06 8.31 51.12
C SER A 2 18.94 8.22 49.86
N ARG A 3 20.17 7.73 50.01
CA ARG A 3 21.16 7.58 48.92
C ARG A 3 20.60 6.78 47.74
N THR A 4 19.70 5.84 47.99
CA THR A 4 18.94 5.08 46.97
C THR A 4 18.10 5.96 46.05
N ARG A 5 17.42 6.99 46.56
CA ARG A 5 16.65 7.92 45.72
C ARG A 5 17.54 8.75 44.80
N LYS A 6 18.77 9.08 45.24
CA LYS A 6 19.77 9.77 44.40
C LYS A 6 20.34 8.83 43.32
N THR A 7 20.68 7.59 43.64
CA THR A 7 21.19 6.63 42.65
C THR A 7 20.15 6.28 41.60
N VAL A 8 18.90 6.04 41.99
CA VAL A 8 17.80 5.78 41.04
C VAL A 8 17.55 7.00 40.14
N ALA A 9 17.61 8.22 40.69
CA ALA A 9 17.47 9.44 39.90
C ALA A 9 18.63 9.60 38.89
N ILE A 10 19.86 9.27 39.28
CA ILE A 10 21.03 9.31 38.38
C ILE A 10 20.88 8.28 37.26
N ILE A 11 20.52 7.02 37.58
CA ILE A 11 20.34 5.96 36.58
C ILE A 11 19.25 6.34 35.58
N LEU A 12 18.09 6.79 36.08
CA LEU A 12 16.99 7.20 35.22
C LEU A 12 17.37 8.41 34.34
N GLY A 13 18.08 9.39 34.92
CA GLY A 13 18.61 10.53 34.18
C GLY A 13 19.55 10.11 33.05
N THR A 14 20.49 9.20 33.31
CA THR A 14 21.42 8.68 32.30
C THR A 14 20.69 7.95 31.18
N ILE A 15 19.68 7.13 31.51
CA ILE A 15 18.86 6.43 30.51
C ILE A 15 18.15 7.43 29.59
N VAL A 16 17.54 8.48 30.16
CA VAL A 16 16.87 9.52 29.37
C VAL A 16 17.86 10.23 28.45
N VAL A 17 19.06 10.57 28.95
CA VAL A 17 20.12 11.19 28.13
C VAL A 17 20.55 10.28 26.97
N LEU A 18 20.74 8.98 27.22
CA LEU A 18 21.09 8.01 26.17
C LEU A 18 20.00 7.89 25.12
N ILE A 19 18.73 7.88 25.53
CA ILE A 19 17.59 7.86 24.60
C ILE A 19 17.57 9.13 23.74
N VAL A 20 17.73 10.30 24.34
CA VAL A 20 17.79 11.58 23.60
C VAL A 20 18.95 11.57 22.61
N LEU A 21 20.14 11.14 23.04
CA LEU A 21 21.30 11.03 22.18
C LEU A 21 21.06 10.05 21.01
N PHE A 22 20.41 8.91 21.27
CA PHE A 22 20.04 7.94 20.24
C PHE A 22 19.11 8.55 19.19
N PHE A 23 18.09 9.30 19.60
CA PHE A 23 17.19 10.01 18.66
C PHE A 23 17.92 11.10 17.88
N ILE A 24 18.85 11.84 18.49
CA ILE A 24 19.69 12.83 17.78
C ILE A 24 20.53 12.15 16.71
N VAL A 25 21.13 10.99 17.02
CA VAL A 25 21.87 10.21 16.02
C VAL A 25 20.94 9.78 14.90
N LEU A 26 19.77 9.19 15.18
CA LEU A 26 18.82 8.80 14.14
C LEU A 26 18.32 9.99 13.28
N ALA A 27 18.19 11.18 13.87
CA ALA A 27 17.76 12.38 13.17
C ALA A 27 18.86 12.99 12.30
N THR A 28 20.14 12.80 12.64
CA THR A 28 21.30 13.33 11.89
C THR A 28 21.98 12.28 11.01
N PHE A 29 21.58 11.02 11.13
CA PHE A 29 22.14 9.92 10.37
C PHE A 29 21.74 10.00 8.89
N ASP A 30 22.71 9.80 8.00
CA ASP A 30 22.47 9.74 6.57
C ASP A 30 21.86 8.38 6.18
N TRP A 31 20.52 8.37 6.12
CA TRP A 31 19.71 7.20 5.76
C TRP A 31 20.05 6.64 4.37
N ASN A 32 20.65 7.42 3.49
CA ASN A 32 21.12 6.94 2.19
C ASN A 32 22.17 5.84 2.30
N ARG A 33 22.92 5.78 3.41
CA ARG A 33 23.88 4.70 3.68
C ARG A 33 23.24 3.35 3.94
N LEU A 34 21.96 3.30 4.33
CA LEU A 34 21.22 2.06 4.58
C LEU A 34 20.58 1.48 3.32
N LYS A 35 20.47 2.25 2.23
CA LYS A 35 19.94 1.79 0.93
C LYS A 35 20.53 0.45 0.49
N PRO A 36 21.87 0.22 0.44
CA PRO A 36 22.40 -1.06 -0.04
C PRO A 36 21.95 -2.23 0.85
N THR A 37 21.93 -2.05 2.17
CA THR A 37 21.51 -3.09 3.12
C THR A 37 20.02 -3.38 3.02
N ILE A 38 19.18 -2.34 2.88
CA ILE A 38 17.74 -2.48 2.67
C ILE A 38 17.48 -3.16 1.33
N ASN A 39 18.16 -2.73 0.26
CA ASN A 39 18.02 -3.30 -1.07
C ASN A 39 18.34 -4.79 -1.07
N GLN A 40 19.45 -5.19 -0.44
CA GLN A 40 19.82 -6.61 -0.34
C GLN A 40 18.82 -7.42 0.49
N LYS A 41 18.40 -6.93 1.66
CA LYS A 41 17.43 -7.63 2.52
C LYS A 41 16.08 -7.78 1.85
N VAL A 42 15.51 -6.68 1.33
CA VAL A 42 14.22 -6.70 0.66
C VAL A 42 14.28 -7.55 -0.61
N SER A 43 15.39 -7.48 -1.37
CA SER A 43 15.54 -8.31 -2.56
C SER A 43 15.63 -9.80 -2.25
N ALA A 44 16.32 -10.16 -1.16
CA ALA A 44 16.42 -11.54 -0.71
C ALA A 44 15.07 -12.07 -0.22
N GLU A 45 14.32 -11.26 0.54
CA GLU A 45 13.00 -11.67 1.05
C GLU A 45 11.96 -11.79 -0.06
N LEU A 46 11.97 -10.86 -1.03
CA LEU A 46 11.06 -10.86 -2.16
C LEU A 46 11.51 -11.76 -3.32
N ASN A 47 12.72 -12.35 -3.24
CA ASN A 47 13.40 -13.07 -4.32
C ASN A 47 13.45 -12.30 -5.65
N ARG A 48 13.51 -10.96 -5.59
CA ARG A 48 13.38 -10.05 -6.74
C ARG A 48 14.25 -8.82 -6.55
N PRO A 49 14.79 -8.21 -7.61
CA PRO A 49 15.63 -7.03 -7.48
C PRO A 49 14.78 -5.84 -6.99
N PHE A 50 15.10 -5.34 -5.79
CA PHE A 50 14.52 -4.14 -5.21
C PHE A 50 15.61 -3.07 -5.06
N ALA A 51 15.34 -1.87 -5.56
CA ALA A 51 16.27 -0.76 -5.52
C ALA A 51 15.57 0.55 -5.19
N ILE A 52 16.04 1.22 -4.14
CA ILE A 52 15.76 2.64 -3.89
C ILE A 52 16.83 3.46 -4.61
N ARG A 53 16.47 4.14 -5.70
CA ARG A 53 17.41 4.92 -6.53
C ARG A 53 17.48 6.39 -6.13
N GLY A 54 16.38 6.97 -5.65
CA GLY A 54 16.27 8.36 -5.20
C GLY A 54 16.68 8.53 -3.74
N ASP A 55 16.41 9.69 -3.13
CA ASP A 55 16.72 9.98 -1.73
C ASP A 55 15.92 9.10 -0.76
N LEU A 56 16.58 8.62 0.30
CA LEU A 56 15.93 7.97 1.44
C LEU A 56 16.26 8.83 2.66
N GLY A 57 15.24 9.40 3.27
CA GLY A 57 15.41 10.28 4.42
C GLY A 57 14.37 10.04 5.50
N VAL A 58 14.66 10.54 6.69
CA VAL A 58 13.73 10.55 7.81
C VAL A 58 13.70 11.94 8.40
N VAL A 59 12.53 12.56 8.39
CA VAL A 59 12.26 13.86 8.99
C VAL A 59 11.52 13.64 10.29
N TRP A 60 11.98 14.26 11.36
CA TRP A 60 11.36 14.12 12.69
C TRP A 60 10.51 15.35 12.98
N GLU A 61 9.19 15.18 12.98
CA GLU A 61 8.25 16.28 13.21
C GLU A 61 7.25 15.94 14.31
N ARG A 62 6.68 16.96 14.96
CA ARG A 62 5.66 16.73 15.99
C ARG A 62 4.32 16.51 15.30
N GLN A 63 3.68 15.38 15.59
CA GLN A 63 2.38 15.06 15.04
C GLN A 63 1.28 15.93 15.71
N PRO A 64 0.61 16.83 14.98
CA PRO A 64 -0.36 17.77 15.58
C PRO A 64 -1.67 17.10 16.05
N GLY A 65 -1.91 15.84 15.66
CA GLY A 65 -3.11 15.08 16.01
C GLY A 65 -3.05 14.33 17.35
N GLU A 66 -1.89 14.28 18.02
CA GLU A 66 -1.73 13.59 19.31
C GLU A 66 -2.03 14.54 20.49
N SER A 67 -2.74 14.05 21.49
CA SER A 67 -3.10 14.85 22.68
C SER A 67 -2.24 14.49 23.89
N GLY A 68 -2.06 15.46 24.79
CA GLY A 68 -1.29 15.29 26.03
C GLY A 68 0.23 15.21 25.81
N TRP A 69 0.94 14.46 26.66
CA TRP A 69 2.41 14.39 26.67
C TRP A 69 3.01 13.76 25.39
N ARG A 70 2.23 12.97 24.63
CA ARG A 70 2.68 12.33 23.38
C ARG A 70 2.95 13.32 22.26
N SER A 71 2.30 14.49 22.27
CA SER A 71 2.53 15.60 21.32
C SER A 71 3.96 16.17 21.36
N TRP A 72 4.67 15.95 22.49
CA TRP A 72 6.05 16.40 22.65
C TRP A 72 7.06 15.45 21.98
N ILE A 73 6.66 14.23 21.66
CA ILE A 73 7.53 13.24 21.03
C ILE A 73 7.44 13.42 19.50
N PRO A 74 8.57 13.71 18.83
CA PRO A 74 8.58 13.78 17.37
C PRO A 74 8.40 12.38 16.77
N TRP A 75 7.66 12.32 15.67
CA TRP A 75 7.45 11.11 14.89
C TRP A 75 8.39 11.12 13.68
N PRO A 76 8.98 9.97 13.34
CA PRO A 76 9.76 9.80 12.13
C PRO A 76 8.83 9.69 10.92
N HIS A 77 8.94 10.67 10.05
CA HIS A 77 8.37 10.68 8.70
C HIS A 77 9.45 10.21 7.75
N VAL A 78 9.33 8.98 7.28
CA VAL A 78 10.25 8.36 6.34
C VAL A 78 9.78 8.69 4.93
N HIS A 79 10.65 9.26 4.11
CA HIS A 79 10.41 9.43 2.68
C HIS A 79 11.45 8.65 1.88
N ALA A 80 11.00 8.02 0.80
CA ALA A 80 11.84 7.27 -0.11
C ALA A 80 11.44 7.59 -1.54
N GLU A 81 12.41 8.00 -2.34
CA GLU A 81 12.21 8.40 -3.73
C GLU A 81 12.71 7.32 -4.70
N ASP A 82 12.05 7.24 -5.84
CA ASP A 82 12.36 6.39 -6.97
C ASP A 82 12.65 4.93 -6.58
N ILE A 83 11.62 4.29 -6.00
CA ILE A 83 11.64 2.87 -5.63
C ILE A 83 11.26 2.05 -6.85
N VAL A 84 12.11 1.10 -7.19
CA VAL A 84 11.88 0.15 -8.27
C VAL A 84 11.91 -1.26 -7.70
N LEU A 85 10.82 -1.99 -7.94
CA LEU A 85 10.76 -3.43 -7.76
C LEU A 85 10.75 -4.08 -9.14
N GLY A 86 11.71 -4.96 -9.38
CA GLY A 86 11.81 -5.68 -10.64
C GLY A 86 10.97 -6.95 -10.70
N ASN A 87 10.96 -7.52 -11.90
CA ASN A 87 10.31 -8.78 -12.18
C ASN A 87 11.22 -9.97 -11.80
N PRO A 88 10.68 -11.20 -11.71
CA PRO A 88 11.51 -12.38 -11.55
C PRO A 88 12.30 -12.62 -12.83
N PRO A 89 13.41 -13.40 -12.79
CA PRO A 89 14.30 -13.59 -13.94
C PRO A 89 13.61 -14.17 -15.18
N ASP A 90 12.48 -14.84 -15.01
CA ASP A 90 11.70 -15.46 -16.09
C ASP A 90 10.90 -14.46 -16.94
N ILE A 91 10.83 -13.19 -16.53
CA ILE A 91 10.05 -12.14 -17.22
C ILE A 91 11.00 -11.06 -17.75
N PRO A 92 10.99 -10.78 -19.07
CA PRO A 92 12.01 -9.95 -19.73
C PRO A 92 11.94 -8.46 -19.35
N GLN A 93 10.81 -7.98 -18.83
CA GLN A 93 10.68 -6.60 -18.39
C GLN A 93 11.43 -6.36 -17.09
N VAL A 94 12.21 -5.27 -17.01
CA VAL A 94 13.05 -5.00 -15.84
C VAL A 94 12.23 -4.59 -14.60
N THR A 95 11.11 -3.90 -14.79
CA THR A 95 10.35 -3.27 -13.71
C THR A 95 8.94 -3.84 -13.59
N MET A 96 8.58 -4.29 -12.40
CA MET A 96 7.23 -4.69 -12.00
C MET A 96 6.49 -3.51 -11.40
N VAL A 97 7.09 -2.87 -10.38
CA VAL A 97 6.48 -1.74 -9.68
C VAL A 97 7.49 -0.59 -9.64
N HIS A 98 7.01 0.60 -9.96
CA HIS A 98 7.75 1.84 -9.84
C HIS A 98 6.96 2.79 -8.94
N LEU A 99 7.59 3.24 -7.86
CA LEU A 99 7.05 4.27 -6.98
C LEU A 99 7.99 5.47 -7.01
N PRO A 100 7.61 6.55 -7.72
CA PRO A 100 8.38 7.80 -7.73
C PRO A 100 8.67 8.35 -6.33
N ARG A 101 7.69 8.28 -5.41
CA ARG A 101 7.88 8.70 -4.03
C ARG A 101 6.93 7.98 -3.09
N VAL A 102 7.46 7.61 -1.92
CA VAL A 102 6.72 6.98 -0.82
C VAL A 102 7.00 7.77 0.45
N GLU A 103 5.94 8.12 1.16
CA GLU A 103 6.02 8.77 2.47
C GLU A 103 5.28 7.91 3.48
N ALA A 104 5.96 7.54 4.56
CA ALA A 104 5.40 6.71 5.61
C ALA A 104 5.70 7.33 6.96
N THR A 105 4.72 7.32 7.85
CA THR A 105 4.92 7.75 9.24
C THR A 105 4.93 6.54 10.14
N LEU A 106 5.91 6.44 11.03
CA LEU A 106 6.06 5.32 11.95
C LEU A 106 5.82 5.80 13.38
N ALA A 107 5.05 5.05 14.16
CA ALA A 107 4.81 5.36 15.57
C ALA A 107 5.99 4.87 16.44
N PRO A 108 6.83 5.76 17.02
CA PRO A 108 8.00 5.33 17.77
C PRO A 108 7.64 4.52 19.01
N LEU A 109 6.54 4.89 19.65
CA LEU A 109 6.09 4.24 20.87
C LEU A 109 5.60 2.81 20.62
N ALA A 110 5.08 2.52 19.42
CA ALA A 110 4.65 1.17 19.05
C ALA A 110 5.85 0.23 18.87
N LEU A 111 7.03 0.75 18.53
CA LEU A 111 8.24 -0.07 18.41
C LEU A 111 8.65 -0.68 19.76
N LEU A 112 8.36 0.00 20.88
CA LEU A 112 8.61 -0.53 22.23
C LEU A 112 7.76 -1.77 22.53
N SER A 113 6.54 -1.86 21.95
CA SER A 113 5.69 -3.05 22.02
C SER A 113 5.96 -4.06 20.91
N LYS A 114 7.10 -3.95 20.21
CA LYS A 114 7.45 -4.75 19.04
C LYS A 114 6.39 -4.67 17.93
N THR A 115 5.76 -3.52 17.78
CA THR A 115 4.75 -3.28 16.75
C THR A 115 5.25 -2.24 15.77
N VAL A 116 5.42 -2.64 14.51
CA VAL A 116 5.63 -1.71 13.40
C VAL A 116 4.27 -1.15 13.02
N TYR A 117 3.95 0.01 13.60
CA TYR A 117 2.68 0.70 13.36
C TYR A 117 2.87 1.91 12.44
N LEU A 118 2.24 1.85 11.27
CA LEU A 118 2.17 2.94 10.30
C LEU A 118 0.73 3.50 10.29
N PRO A 119 0.47 4.69 10.86
CA PRO A 119 -0.87 5.27 10.83
C PRO A 119 -1.31 5.64 9.41
N TRP A 120 -0.36 6.08 8.58
CA TRP A 120 -0.60 6.38 7.18
C TRP A 120 0.66 6.12 6.34
N ILE A 121 0.43 5.69 5.11
CA ILE A 121 1.43 5.63 4.04
C ILE A 121 0.84 6.33 2.81
N LYS A 122 1.63 7.19 2.19
CA LYS A 122 1.28 7.92 0.98
C LYS A 122 2.19 7.46 -0.16
N LEU A 123 1.59 7.07 -1.26
CA LEU A 123 2.27 6.63 -2.48
C LEU A 123 2.01 7.68 -3.57
N GLU A 124 3.06 8.26 -4.11
CA GLU A 124 2.95 9.21 -5.23
C GLU A 124 3.14 8.47 -6.55
N GLN A 125 2.14 8.58 -7.41
CA GLN A 125 2.07 8.03 -8.75
C GLN A 125 2.53 6.57 -8.88
N PRO A 126 1.97 5.63 -8.09
CA PRO A 126 2.39 4.24 -8.17
C PRO A 126 2.08 3.67 -9.57
N ASP A 127 3.10 3.17 -10.28
CA ASP A 127 2.97 2.45 -11.55
C ASP A 127 3.28 0.97 -11.31
N ALA A 128 2.28 0.11 -11.49
CA ALA A 128 2.39 -1.32 -11.37
C ALA A 128 2.12 -1.99 -12.72
N ARG A 129 2.95 -2.97 -13.06
CA ARG A 129 2.82 -3.77 -14.28
C ARG A 129 2.65 -5.22 -13.87
N LEU A 130 1.49 -5.77 -14.20
CA LEU A 130 1.15 -7.16 -13.97
C LEU A 130 1.31 -7.89 -15.29
N ILE A 131 2.20 -8.89 -15.32
CA ILE A 131 2.58 -9.61 -16.52
C ILE A 131 2.36 -11.09 -16.27
N ARG A 132 1.60 -11.73 -17.17
CA ARG A 132 1.43 -13.19 -17.22
C ARG A 132 1.76 -13.69 -18.61
N LEU A 133 2.82 -14.49 -18.69
CA LEU A 133 3.28 -15.11 -19.92
C LEU A 133 2.62 -16.49 -20.13
N SER A 134 2.40 -17.23 -19.03
CA SER A 134 1.78 -18.55 -19.03
C SER A 134 0.99 -18.77 -17.73
N GLU A 135 0.25 -19.87 -17.59
CA GLU A 135 -0.46 -20.17 -16.33
C GLU A 135 0.48 -20.26 -15.11
N LYS A 136 1.74 -20.64 -15.34
CA LYS A 136 2.73 -20.83 -14.28
C LYS A 136 3.73 -19.67 -14.15
N THR A 137 3.80 -18.80 -15.16
CA THR A 137 4.79 -17.71 -15.22
C THR A 137 4.08 -16.36 -15.15
N ASN A 138 4.12 -15.75 -13.97
CA ASN A 138 3.57 -14.43 -13.71
C ASN A 138 4.50 -13.62 -12.77
N ASN A 139 4.32 -12.31 -12.70
CA ASN A 139 5.12 -11.47 -11.82
C ASN A 139 4.45 -11.11 -10.49
N TRP A 140 3.20 -11.47 -10.23
CA TRP A 140 2.48 -11.07 -9.01
C TRP A 140 2.46 -12.14 -7.92
N THR A 141 2.84 -13.37 -8.23
CA THR A 141 3.07 -14.42 -7.25
C THR A 141 4.45 -14.21 -6.62
N PHE A 142 4.47 -14.05 -5.30
CA PHE A 142 5.69 -13.84 -4.52
C PHE A 142 6.01 -15.11 -3.74
N ASP A 143 7.13 -15.73 -4.07
CA ASP A 143 7.71 -16.79 -3.27
C ASP A 143 8.64 -16.15 -2.25
N LEU A 144 8.11 -15.87 -1.07
CA LEU A 144 8.89 -15.27 0.02
C LEU A 144 9.91 -16.30 0.54
N ALA A 145 11.13 -15.86 0.87
CA ALA A 145 12.18 -16.76 1.37
C ALA A 145 11.74 -17.55 2.61
N SER A 146 10.87 -16.97 3.45
CA SER A 146 10.29 -17.60 4.63
C SER A 146 9.13 -18.58 4.36
N ALA A 147 8.59 -18.63 3.13
CA ALA A 147 7.44 -19.48 2.80
C ALA A 147 7.83 -20.97 2.60
N GLY A 148 9.12 -21.25 2.37
CA GLY A 148 9.64 -22.62 2.21
C GLY A 148 9.91 -23.36 3.53
N SER A 149 10.02 -22.65 4.65
CA SER A 149 10.02 -23.25 5.98
C SER A 149 8.59 -23.52 6.39
N SER A 150 8.21 -24.79 6.49
CA SER A 150 6.95 -25.24 7.07
C SER A 150 6.54 -24.33 8.22
N GLU A 151 5.30 -23.83 8.19
CA GLU A 151 4.67 -22.92 9.16
C GLU A 151 4.80 -23.37 10.64
N LYS A 152 5.28 -24.60 10.87
CA LYS A 152 5.60 -25.20 12.17
C LYS A 152 7.01 -24.89 12.71
N ASP A 153 7.99 -24.55 11.86
CA ASP A 153 9.40 -24.37 12.25
C ASP A 153 9.92 -22.94 12.03
N ALA A 154 9.17 -22.08 11.33
CA ALA A 154 9.46 -20.65 11.28
C ALA A 154 9.06 -20.02 12.62
N ALA A 155 10.04 -19.66 13.46
CA ALA A 155 9.76 -18.92 14.69
C ALA A 155 8.92 -17.67 14.32
N PRO A 156 7.69 -17.53 14.84
CA PRO A 156 6.82 -16.43 14.46
C PRO A 156 7.55 -15.13 14.74
N SER A 157 7.61 -14.24 13.76
CA SER A 157 8.24 -12.94 13.93
C SER A 157 7.62 -12.28 15.14
N SER A 158 8.42 -12.05 16.19
CA SER A 158 7.94 -11.40 17.43
C SER A 158 7.46 -9.95 17.22
N TRP A 159 7.60 -9.44 15.99
CA TRP A 159 7.13 -8.15 15.54
C TRP A 159 5.76 -8.27 14.89
N SER A 160 4.82 -7.41 15.32
CA SER A 160 3.51 -7.26 14.67
C SER A 160 3.50 -6.06 13.73
N PHE A 161 2.83 -6.17 12.58
CA PHE A 161 2.70 -5.08 11.62
C PHE A 161 1.26 -4.56 11.60
N ARG A 162 1.09 -3.25 11.75
CA ARG A 162 -0.21 -2.56 11.68
C ARG A 162 -0.13 -1.38 10.73
N LEU A 163 -1.14 -1.27 9.86
CA LEU A 163 -1.27 -0.20 8.87
C LEU A 163 -2.71 0.27 8.84
N ASP A 164 -2.95 1.55 9.12
CA ASP A 164 -4.31 2.08 9.24
C ASP A 164 -4.80 2.79 7.98
N ASN A 165 -3.96 3.59 7.30
CA ASN A 165 -4.39 4.32 6.12
C ASN A 165 -3.40 4.18 4.96
N ILE A 166 -3.91 3.97 3.75
CA ILE A 166 -3.12 4.01 2.51
C ILE A 166 -3.69 5.10 1.64
N LEU A 167 -2.87 6.12 1.38
CA LEU A 167 -3.18 7.23 0.51
C LEU A 167 -2.34 7.12 -0.75
N PHE A 168 -2.93 7.48 -1.88
CA PHE A 168 -2.19 7.69 -3.11
C PHE A 168 -2.92 8.76 -3.92
N ASP A 169 -2.18 9.41 -4.82
CA ASP A 169 -2.75 10.33 -5.78
C ASP A 169 -3.31 9.53 -6.98
N ARG A 170 -2.57 9.43 -8.09
CA ARG A 170 -2.97 8.73 -9.31
C ARG A 170 -2.18 7.44 -9.44
N GLY A 171 -2.85 6.30 -9.30
CA GLY A 171 -2.25 4.99 -9.61
C GLY A 171 -2.39 4.62 -11.08
N LYS A 172 -1.40 3.93 -11.63
CA LYS A 172 -1.47 3.27 -12.93
C LYS A 172 -1.17 1.79 -12.77
N ILE A 173 -2.01 0.96 -13.36
CA ILE A 173 -1.85 -0.50 -13.38
C ILE A 173 -1.94 -0.95 -14.83
N ALA A 174 -0.86 -1.45 -15.39
CA ALA A 174 -0.85 -2.09 -16.70
C ALA A 174 -0.91 -3.60 -16.54
N VAL A 175 -1.85 -4.25 -17.20
CA VAL A 175 -2.01 -5.70 -17.20
C VAL A 175 -1.71 -6.22 -18.60
N ASP A 176 -0.64 -7.01 -18.73
CA ASP A 176 -0.33 -7.76 -19.94
C ASP A 176 -0.44 -9.26 -19.64
N ASP A 177 -1.51 -9.87 -20.13
CA ASP A 177 -1.81 -11.27 -19.92
C ASP A 177 -1.94 -11.99 -21.26
N LYS A 178 -0.91 -12.78 -21.58
CA LYS A 178 -0.85 -13.57 -22.83
C LYS A 178 -1.81 -14.76 -22.82
N VAL A 179 -2.20 -15.26 -21.65
CA VAL A 179 -3.12 -16.39 -21.52
C VAL A 179 -4.56 -15.96 -21.84
N SER A 180 -5.01 -14.86 -21.22
CA SER A 180 -6.36 -14.32 -21.48
C SER A 180 -6.42 -13.32 -22.65
N ARG A 181 -5.26 -13.05 -23.29
CA ARG A 181 -5.08 -12.04 -24.34
C ARG A 181 -5.63 -10.67 -23.93
N ALA A 182 -5.29 -10.28 -22.70
CA ALA A 182 -5.66 -8.98 -22.14
C ALA A 182 -4.44 -8.06 -22.17
N ASP A 183 -4.60 -6.88 -22.75
CA ASP A 183 -3.67 -5.77 -22.63
C ASP A 183 -4.49 -4.57 -22.16
N VAL A 184 -4.50 -4.32 -20.85
CA VAL A 184 -5.39 -3.33 -20.23
C VAL A 184 -4.59 -2.42 -19.32
N THR A 185 -4.69 -1.12 -19.56
CA THR A 185 -4.21 -0.09 -18.65
C THR A 185 -5.38 0.45 -17.83
N ILE A 186 -5.23 0.38 -16.51
CA ILE A 186 -6.17 0.89 -15.52
C ILE A 186 -5.52 2.09 -14.83
N VAL A 187 -6.18 3.24 -14.88
CA VAL A 187 -5.80 4.44 -14.14
C VAL A 187 -6.77 4.61 -12.98
N VAL A 188 -6.23 4.83 -11.80
CA VAL A 188 -6.97 5.02 -10.54
C VAL A 188 -6.73 6.44 -10.06
N ASP A 189 -7.77 7.27 -10.04
CA ASP A 189 -7.70 8.64 -9.55
C ASP A 189 -8.45 8.78 -8.22
N PRO A 190 -8.00 9.62 -7.28
CA PRO A 190 -8.72 9.86 -6.04
C PRO A 190 -9.88 10.82 -6.34
N LEU A 191 -11.05 10.54 -5.77
CA LEU A 191 -12.25 11.36 -5.99
C LEU A 191 -12.23 12.67 -5.17
N GLY A 192 -11.15 12.92 -4.41
CA GLY A 192 -10.95 14.11 -3.56
C GLY A 192 -11.77 14.07 -2.28
N LYS A 193 -13.11 14.02 -2.40
CA LYS A 193 -14.02 13.81 -1.26
C LYS A 193 -14.60 12.38 -1.33
N PRO A 194 -14.59 11.61 -0.23
CA PRO A 194 -15.27 10.32 -0.18
C PRO A 194 -16.73 10.48 -0.57
N LEU A 195 -17.20 9.69 -1.54
CA LEU A 195 -18.61 9.67 -1.95
C LEU A 195 -19.32 8.54 -1.21
N ALA A 196 -20.35 8.88 -0.44
CA ALA A 196 -21.09 7.89 0.32
C ALA A 196 -21.72 6.84 -0.61
N PHE A 197 -21.68 5.56 -0.20
CA PHE A 197 -22.22 4.44 -0.98
C PHE A 197 -23.68 4.70 -1.44
N SER A 198 -24.51 5.26 -0.56
CA SER A 198 -25.92 5.60 -0.80
C SER A 198 -26.12 6.70 -1.86
N GLU A 199 -25.20 7.65 -1.99
CA GLU A 199 -25.25 8.69 -3.02
C GLU A 199 -24.97 8.12 -4.41
N VAL A 200 -24.12 7.09 -4.48
CA VAL A 200 -23.77 6.46 -5.75
C VAL A 200 -24.85 5.45 -6.15
N THR A 201 -25.34 4.59 -5.25
CA THR A 201 -26.34 3.56 -5.58
C THR A 201 -27.76 4.09 -5.78
N GLY A 202 -28.08 5.28 -5.28
CA GLY A 202 -29.42 5.88 -5.42
C GLY A 202 -30.45 5.31 -4.43
N GLU A 203 -30.03 4.46 -3.50
CA GLU A 203 -30.90 3.92 -2.44
C GLU A 203 -31.00 4.91 -1.27
N LYS A 204 -31.92 5.87 -1.41
CA LYS A 204 -32.36 6.69 -0.27
C LYS A 204 -33.28 5.84 0.63
N GLY A 205 -32.66 5.19 1.61
CA GLY A 205 -33.32 4.71 2.82
C GLY A 205 -34.17 3.44 2.67
N LYS A 206 -33.66 2.35 3.24
CA LYS A 206 -34.37 1.38 4.11
C LYS A 206 -33.50 0.13 4.26
N GLY A 207 -32.90 -0.04 5.44
CA GLY A 207 -32.08 -1.18 5.80
C GLY A 207 -30.88 -0.73 6.61
N GLN A 208 -30.56 -1.44 7.69
CA GLN A 208 -29.47 -1.13 8.63
C GLN A 208 -28.16 -0.79 7.89
N PRO A 209 -27.32 0.12 8.42
CA PRO A 209 -26.05 0.47 7.81
C PRO A 209 -25.11 -0.73 7.90
N GLN A 210 -25.21 -1.62 6.91
CA GLN A 210 -24.10 -2.50 6.58
C GLN A 210 -22.92 -1.56 6.34
N LYS A 211 -21.85 -1.71 7.11
CA LYS A 211 -20.66 -0.83 7.13
C LYS A 211 -19.90 -0.92 5.80
N VAL A 212 -20.52 -0.55 4.70
CA VAL A 212 -19.89 -0.48 3.39
C VAL A 212 -19.15 0.84 3.33
N GLY A 213 -17.85 0.79 3.08
CA GLY A 213 -17.02 2.00 3.01
C GLY A 213 -17.45 2.96 1.89
N ASP A 214 -17.02 4.21 2.00
CA ASP A 214 -17.26 5.21 0.95
C ASP A 214 -16.49 4.86 -0.33
N TYR A 215 -17.01 5.29 -1.49
CA TYR A 215 -16.27 5.30 -2.75
C TYR A 215 -15.24 6.42 -2.71
N VAL A 216 -13.96 6.06 -2.74
CA VAL A 216 -12.86 7.03 -2.60
C VAL A 216 -12.08 7.21 -3.91
N PHE A 217 -12.17 6.25 -4.83
CA PHE A 217 -11.40 6.27 -6.09
C PHE A 217 -12.27 6.09 -7.32
N GLY A 218 -11.90 6.79 -8.40
CA GLY A 218 -12.39 6.59 -9.76
C GLY A 218 -11.43 5.68 -10.53
N LEU A 219 -11.98 4.80 -11.36
CA LEU A 219 -11.25 3.90 -12.22
C LEU A 219 -11.53 4.25 -13.68
N GLN A 220 -10.48 4.23 -14.51
CA GLN A 220 -10.59 4.26 -15.96
C GLN A 220 -9.75 3.12 -16.52
N ALA A 221 -10.40 2.17 -17.20
CA ALA A 221 -9.74 1.07 -17.89
C ALA A 221 -9.79 1.31 -19.40
N LYS A 222 -8.66 1.11 -20.08
CA LYS A 222 -8.54 1.18 -21.54
C LYS A 222 -7.58 0.09 -22.03
N GLY A 223 -7.87 -0.52 -23.16
CA GLY A 223 -6.98 -1.50 -23.75
C GLY A 223 -7.69 -2.42 -24.72
N SER A 224 -7.29 -3.69 -24.73
CA SER A 224 -7.93 -4.74 -25.49
C SER A 224 -8.05 -6.03 -24.70
N TYR A 225 -9.10 -6.80 -24.99
CA TYR A 225 -9.33 -8.11 -24.44
C TYR A 225 -9.73 -9.05 -25.57
N ASN A 226 -9.00 -10.16 -25.75
CA ASN A 226 -9.17 -11.07 -26.89
C ASN A 226 -9.14 -10.35 -28.25
N GLY A 227 -8.30 -9.32 -28.38
CA GLY A 227 -8.18 -8.51 -29.60
C GLY A 227 -9.31 -7.51 -29.84
N GLN A 228 -10.31 -7.44 -28.94
CA GLN A 228 -11.38 -6.45 -29.00
C GLN A 228 -11.02 -5.25 -28.12
N PRO A 229 -11.16 -4.01 -28.60
CA PRO A 229 -10.89 -2.84 -27.77
C PRO A 229 -11.88 -2.76 -26.61
N LEU A 230 -11.37 -2.48 -25.42
CA LEU A 230 -12.10 -2.38 -24.18
C LEU A 230 -11.91 -0.98 -23.61
N SER A 231 -13.02 -0.33 -23.24
CA SER A 231 -12.97 0.84 -22.38
C SER A 231 -14.01 0.73 -21.28
N GLY A 232 -13.64 1.13 -20.08
CA GLY A 232 -14.55 1.14 -18.94
C GLY A 232 -14.21 2.24 -17.96
N SER A 233 -15.21 2.64 -17.19
CA SER A 233 -15.04 3.57 -16.09
C SER A 233 -15.77 3.03 -14.86
N GLY A 234 -15.19 3.24 -13.69
CA GLY A 234 -15.78 2.78 -12.45
C GLY A 234 -15.42 3.65 -11.25
N LYS A 235 -15.91 3.24 -10.09
CA LYS A 235 -15.59 3.78 -8.77
C LYS A 235 -15.38 2.61 -7.83
N ILE A 236 -14.38 2.72 -6.95
CA ILE A 236 -14.07 1.73 -5.93
C ILE A 236 -13.89 2.38 -4.56
N GLY A 237 -14.08 1.59 -3.52
CA GLY A 237 -13.82 1.99 -2.14
C GLY A 237 -12.35 2.11 -1.79
N GLY A 238 -12.10 2.51 -0.54
CA GLY A 238 -10.75 2.55 0.03
C GLY A 238 -10.04 1.19 -0.05
N MET A 239 -8.75 1.19 -0.38
CA MET A 239 -7.96 -0.06 -0.54
C MET A 239 -7.87 -0.90 0.75
N LEU A 240 -7.98 -0.27 1.92
CA LEU A 240 -7.94 -0.99 3.20
C LEU A 240 -9.12 -1.96 3.37
N ALA A 241 -10.24 -1.70 2.71
CA ALA A 241 -11.39 -2.62 2.72
C ALA A 241 -11.08 -3.97 2.07
N LEU A 242 -10.02 -4.07 1.25
CA LEU A 242 -9.53 -5.35 0.70
C LEU A 242 -8.84 -6.22 1.76
N ARG A 243 -8.36 -5.63 2.86
CA ARG A 243 -7.70 -6.36 3.95
C ARG A 243 -8.67 -6.74 5.07
N SER A 244 -9.77 -6.01 5.24
CA SER A 244 -10.69 -6.22 6.36
C SER A 244 -11.58 -7.44 6.14
N GLU A 245 -11.43 -8.44 7.00
CA GLU A 245 -12.36 -9.57 7.08
C GLU A 245 -13.76 -9.05 7.46
N GLY A 246 -14.76 -9.33 6.63
CA GLY A 246 -16.18 -9.04 6.91
C GLY A 246 -16.71 -7.67 6.47
N THR A 247 -15.91 -6.82 5.83
CA THR A 247 -16.39 -5.55 5.23
C THR A 247 -16.53 -5.69 3.71
N PRO A 248 -17.73 -5.59 3.12
CA PRO A 248 -17.89 -5.69 1.67
C PRO A 248 -17.13 -4.59 0.93
N PHE A 249 -16.40 -4.96 -0.13
CA PHE A 249 -15.64 -4.00 -0.93
C PHE A 249 -16.58 -3.31 -1.94
N PRO A 250 -16.78 -1.98 -1.88
CA PRO A 250 -17.70 -1.31 -2.78
C PRO A 250 -17.04 -1.10 -4.13
N CYS A 251 -17.57 -1.73 -5.18
CA CYS A 251 -17.13 -1.53 -6.55
C CYS A 251 -18.32 -1.25 -7.48
N ARG A 252 -18.14 -0.30 -8.38
CA ARG A 252 -19.12 0.01 -9.42
C ARG A 252 -18.40 0.33 -10.72
N GLY A 253 -18.75 -0.35 -11.81
CA GLY A 253 -18.11 -0.13 -13.11
C GLY A 253 -19.08 -0.33 -14.27
N ILE A 254 -18.82 0.41 -15.34
CA ILE A 254 -19.41 0.20 -16.64
C ILE A 254 -18.26 -0.11 -17.59
N PHE A 255 -18.28 -1.30 -18.18
CA PHE A 255 -17.35 -1.71 -19.23
C PHE A 255 -18.09 -1.80 -20.55
N VAL A 256 -17.53 -1.17 -21.58
CA VAL A 256 -18.10 -1.13 -22.93
C VAL A 256 -17.05 -1.68 -23.90
N PRO A 257 -17.34 -2.79 -24.62
CA PRO A 257 -16.52 -3.20 -25.76
C PRO A 257 -16.66 -2.14 -26.86
N ALA A 258 -15.55 -1.57 -27.31
CA ALA A 258 -15.53 -0.51 -28.31
C ALA A 258 -15.58 -1.10 -29.74
N ILE A 259 -16.69 -1.73 -30.12
CA ILE A 259 -16.83 -2.25 -31.50
C ILE A 259 -16.84 -1.06 -32.48
N PRO A 260 -15.89 -0.95 -33.43
CA PRO A 260 -15.86 0.16 -34.38
C PRO A 260 -17.09 0.09 -35.29
N GLY A 261 -17.91 1.15 -35.32
CA GLY A 261 -18.98 1.32 -36.30
C GLY A 261 -20.40 0.93 -35.89
N SER A 262 -20.66 0.49 -34.64
CA SER A 262 -22.04 0.20 -34.20
C SER A 262 -22.54 1.19 -33.14
N ARG A 263 -23.57 1.99 -33.48
CA ARG A 263 -24.46 2.62 -32.49
C ARG A 263 -25.40 1.55 -31.95
N LEU A 264 -24.91 0.67 -31.07
CA LEU A 264 -25.79 -0.23 -30.35
C LEU A 264 -26.21 0.40 -29.01
N PRO A 265 -27.49 0.24 -28.61
CA PRO A 265 -28.00 0.79 -27.36
C PRO A 265 -27.28 0.18 -26.15
N ALA A 266 -27.24 0.91 -25.05
CA ALA A 266 -26.53 0.64 -23.79
C ALA A 266 -26.83 -0.70 -23.06
N ARG A 267 -27.41 -1.70 -23.74
CA ARG A 267 -27.79 -3.01 -23.20
C ARG A 267 -26.64 -4.04 -23.14
N SER A 268 -25.54 -3.84 -23.85
CA SER A 268 -24.35 -4.72 -23.82
C SER A 268 -23.25 -4.26 -22.85
N ALA A 269 -23.51 -3.20 -22.08
CA ALA A 269 -22.61 -2.76 -21.03
C ALA A 269 -22.68 -3.73 -19.84
N ILE A 270 -21.56 -4.35 -19.49
CA ILE A 270 -21.46 -5.12 -18.24
C ILE A 270 -21.43 -4.10 -17.10
N ARG A 271 -22.58 -3.91 -16.44
CA ARG A 271 -22.68 -3.16 -15.18
C ARG A 271 -22.29 -4.09 -14.05
N LEU A 272 -21.06 -3.96 -13.57
CA LEU A 272 -20.66 -4.54 -12.29
C LEU A 272 -21.08 -3.54 -11.21
N THR A 273 -22.19 -3.81 -10.53
CA THR A 273 -22.55 -3.10 -9.29
C THR A 273 -22.57 -4.17 -8.21
N SER A 274 -21.52 -4.25 -7.41
CA SER A 274 -21.41 -5.27 -6.37
C SER A 274 -20.78 -4.69 -5.12
N ALA A 275 -21.41 -4.92 -3.97
CA ALA A 275 -20.73 -4.91 -2.69
C ALA A 275 -20.20 -6.34 -2.50
N ALA A 276 -19.09 -6.64 -3.16
CA ALA A 276 -18.58 -8.00 -3.20
C ALA A 276 -17.80 -8.28 -1.91
N SER A 277 -18.17 -9.34 -1.19
CA SER A 277 -17.32 -9.97 -0.19
C SER A 277 -16.26 -10.79 -0.93
N ILE A 278 -15.23 -10.14 -1.46
CA ILE A 278 -14.09 -10.83 -2.10
C ILE A 278 -13.09 -11.16 -1.00
N CYS A 279 -13.35 -12.25 -0.30
CA CYS A 279 -12.36 -13.02 0.45
C CYS A 279 -12.85 -14.47 0.48
N GLY A 280 -12.17 -15.31 -0.29
CA GLY A 280 -12.12 -16.76 -0.18
C GLY A 280 -10.69 -17.16 -0.45
#